data_AF-A0A183HDB4-F1
#
_entry.id   AF-A0A183HDB4-F1
#
_cell.length_a   1.000
_cell.length_b   1.000
_cell.length_c   1.000
_cell.angle_alpha   90.00
_cell.angle_beta   90.00
_cell.angle_gamma   90.00
#
_symmetry.space_group_name_H-M   'P 1'
#
loop_
_entity.id
_entity.type
_entity.pdbx_description
1 polymer ?
#
loop_
_entity_poly.entity_id
_entity_poly.type
_entity_poly.pdbx_seq_one_letter_code
_entity_poly.pdbx_strand_id
1 'polypeptide(L)'
;MVDSTVVADVPQIPQVDMISATSKLQLEAADVRNNRPNWSSYLRSQMIVQEDYDFITAYEALKTKQDRDVFLENNKNQCARTMINLITTVAKDQNVRYVLTLVDDMILEDKSRVEIFHSYARKNKRSLWSWFLGILQRQDPFIVNQMSSVLAKFACFGTTLMEGSDLNFYISFLKDQLKSPGNEYINTTARCLQMILR
;
A
#
# COMPACT_ATOMS: atom_id res chain seq x y z
N MET A 1 41.99 -43.87 22.39
CA MET A 1 40.91 -42.97 22.82
C MET A 1 40.76 -41.94 21.71
N VAL A 2 39.78 -42.15 20.83
CA VAL A 2 39.54 -41.31 19.65
C VAL A 2 38.39 -40.39 20.03
N ASP A 3 38.69 -39.11 20.18
CA ASP A 3 37.72 -38.08 20.52
C ASP A 3 36.93 -37.73 19.25
N SER A 4 35.69 -38.23 19.16
CA SER A 4 34.77 -37.95 18.06
C SER A 4 34.02 -36.66 18.38
N THR A 5 34.49 -35.54 17.83
CA THR A 5 33.76 -34.28 17.83
C THR A 5 32.50 -34.42 16.98
N VAL A 6 31.36 -34.44 17.66
CA VAL A 6 30.02 -34.33 17.07
C VAL A 6 29.91 -32.95 16.43
N VAL A 7 29.95 -32.89 15.10
CA VAL A 7 29.61 -31.68 14.35
C VAL A 7 28.10 -31.50 14.52
N ALA A 8 27.71 -30.49 15.31
CA ALA A 8 26.34 -30.08 15.44
C ALA A 8 25.81 -29.65 14.07
N ASP A 9 24.77 -30.33 13.59
CA ASP A 9 24.01 -29.98 12.40
C ASP A 9 23.34 -28.62 12.65
N VAL A 10 24.00 -27.55 12.26
CA VAL A 10 23.42 -26.20 12.26
C VAL A 10 22.38 -26.20 11.15
N PRO A 11 21.09 -25.93 11.43
CA PRO A 11 20.10 -25.78 10.39
C PRO A 11 20.57 -24.70 9.42
N GLN A 12 20.89 -25.09 8.19
CA GLN A 12 21.18 -24.15 7.13
C GLN A 12 19.94 -23.28 6.95
N ILE A 13 19.99 -22.06 7.47
CA ILE A 13 19.07 -21.01 7.08
C ILE A 13 19.19 -20.94 5.56
N PRO A 14 18.11 -21.16 4.79
CA PRO A 14 18.16 -21.02 3.35
C PRO A 14 18.81 -19.68 3.06
N GLN A 15 19.94 -19.70 2.33
CA GLN A 15 20.55 -18.47 1.86
C GLN A 15 19.43 -17.70 1.17
N VAL A 16 19.04 -16.58 1.78
CA VAL A 16 18.07 -15.67 1.19
C VAL A 16 18.74 -15.19 -0.08
N ASP A 17 18.43 -15.87 -1.18
CA ASP A 17 18.88 -15.50 -2.51
C ASP A 17 18.66 -14.00 -2.61
N MET A 18 19.78 -13.30 -2.80
CA MET A 18 19.86 -11.85 -2.85
C MET A 18 18.64 -11.31 -3.59
N ILE A 19 17.73 -10.71 -2.81
CA ILE A 19 16.88 -9.58 -3.18
C ILE A 19 16.96 -9.32 -4.68
N SER A 20 16.07 -9.97 -5.45
CA SER A 20 15.78 -9.50 -6.81
C SER A 20 15.65 -7.99 -6.72
N ALA A 21 16.50 -7.27 -7.46
CA ALA A 21 16.57 -5.81 -7.40
C ALA A 21 15.19 -5.16 -7.63
N THR A 22 14.29 -5.90 -8.27
CA THR A 22 12.87 -5.60 -8.40
C THR A 22 12.04 -6.68 -7.70
N SER A 23 11.22 -6.29 -6.73
CA SER A 23 10.29 -7.21 -6.06
C SER A 23 9.13 -7.64 -6.97
N LYS A 24 8.54 -8.81 -6.72
CA LYS A 24 7.31 -9.28 -7.42
C LYS A 24 6.22 -8.20 -7.43
N LEU A 25 6.03 -7.52 -6.30
CA LEU A 25 5.07 -6.42 -6.17
C LEU A 25 5.34 -5.29 -7.19
N GLN A 26 6.60 -4.89 -7.39
CA GLN A 26 6.96 -3.83 -8.32
C GLN A 26 6.73 -4.24 -9.78
N LEU A 27 6.98 -5.50 -10.13
CA LEU A 27 6.70 -6.03 -11.47
C LEU A 27 5.21 -6.00 -11.74
N GLU A 28 4.39 -6.55 -10.84
CA GLU A 28 2.93 -6.54 -11.01
C GLU A 28 2.36 -5.12 -10.99
N ALA A 29 2.93 -4.21 -10.18
CA ALA A 29 2.50 -2.81 -10.19
C ALA A 29 2.77 -2.14 -11.54
N ALA A 30 3.85 -2.51 -12.24
CA ALA A 30 4.11 -2.03 -13.60
C ALA A 30 3.02 -2.49 -14.57
N ASP A 31 2.60 -3.76 -14.49
CA ASP A 31 1.50 -4.29 -15.29
C ASP A 31 0.16 -3.62 -14.95
N VAL A 32 -0.11 -3.40 -13.67
CA VAL A 32 -1.33 -2.74 -13.20
C VAL A 32 -1.43 -1.31 -13.75
N ARG A 33 -0.33 -0.53 -13.80
CA ARG A 33 -0.33 0.84 -14.36
C ARG A 33 -0.82 0.89 -15.81
N ASN A 34 -0.53 -0.15 -16.59
CA ASN A 34 -0.95 -0.23 -18.00
C ASN A 34 -2.44 -0.59 -18.16
N ASN A 35 -3.10 -1.08 -17.10
CA ASN A 35 -4.46 -1.58 -17.13
C ASN A 35 -5.43 -0.62 -16.40
N ARG A 36 -5.58 0.59 -16.96
CA ARG A 36 -6.43 1.65 -16.39
C ARG A 36 -7.92 1.27 -16.41
N PRO A 37 -8.66 1.43 -15.29
CA PRO A 37 -10.10 1.24 -15.24
C PRO A 37 -10.86 2.21 -16.15
N ASN A 38 -11.97 1.75 -16.72
CA ASN A 38 -12.91 2.62 -17.42
C ASN A 38 -13.83 3.33 -16.41
N TRP A 39 -13.34 4.43 -15.83
CA TRP A 39 -14.06 5.21 -14.81
C TRP A 39 -15.45 5.67 -15.25
N SER A 40 -15.63 6.00 -16.53
CA SER A 40 -16.93 6.45 -17.06
C SER A 40 -17.99 5.33 -16.99
N SER A 41 -17.58 4.06 -17.13
CA SER A 41 -18.49 2.92 -16.96
C SER A 41 -18.94 2.76 -15.51
N TYR A 42 -18.02 2.97 -14.55
CA TYR A 42 -18.34 2.91 -13.12
C TYR A 42 -19.25 4.06 -12.69
N LEU A 43 -19.05 5.27 -13.22
CA LEU A 43 -19.94 6.41 -12.99
C LEU A 43 -21.35 6.12 -13.51
N ARG A 44 -21.49 5.66 -14.78
CA ARG A 44 -22.80 5.33 -15.36
C ARG A 44 -23.53 4.22 -14.60
N SER A 45 -22.78 3.29 -14.03
CA SER A 45 -23.31 2.19 -13.22
C SER A 45 -23.54 2.56 -11.75
N GLN A 46 -23.35 3.84 -11.39
CA GLN A 46 -23.50 4.36 -10.02
C GLN A 46 -22.59 3.67 -8.98
N MET A 47 -21.48 3.08 -9.43
CA MET A 47 -20.48 2.44 -8.56
C MET A 47 -19.52 3.46 -7.94
N ILE A 48 -19.39 4.64 -8.58
CA ILE A 48 -18.67 5.80 -8.07
C ILE A 48 -19.53 7.04 -8.29
N VAL A 49 -19.34 8.07 -7.46
CA VAL A 49 -20.04 9.34 -7.57
C VAL A 49 -19.30 10.29 -8.53
N GLN A 50 -19.99 11.35 -8.97
CA GLN A 50 -19.45 12.32 -9.92
C GLN A 50 -18.16 12.97 -9.42
N GLU A 51 -18.08 13.34 -8.14
CA GLU A 51 -16.89 14.01 -7.59
C GLU A 51 -15.65 13.09 -7.58
N ASP A 52 -15.85 11.80 -7.33
CA ASP A 52 -14.77 10.80 -7.33
C ASP A 52 -14.30 10.53 -8.77
N TYR A 53 -15.23 10.50 -9.74
CA TYR A 53 -14.93 10.39 -11.17
C TYR A 53 -14.16 11.61 -11.70
N ASP A 54 -14.61 12.82 -11.37
CA ASP A 54 -13.99 14.07 -11.83
C ASP A 54 -12.56 14.19 -11.31
N PHE A 55 -12.36 13.89 -10.02
CA PHE A 55 -11.06 13.93 -9.40
C PHE A 55 -10.08 12.92 -10.04
N ILE A 56 -10.46 11.64 -10.12
CA ILE A 56 -9.54 10.59 -10.60
C ILE A 56 -9.16 10.83 -12.07
N THR A 57 -10.13 11.22 -12.89
CA THR A 57 -9.92 11.49 -14.31
C THR A 57 -9.01 12.71 -14.52
N ALA A 58 -9.20 13.77 -13.74
CA ALA A 58 -8.35 14.96 -13.78
C ALA A 58 -6.93 14.64 -13.32
N TYR A 59 -6.78 13.92 -12.20
CA TYR A 59 -5.46 13.56 -11.67
C TYR A 59 -4.65 12.70 -12.66
N GLU A 60 -5.26 11.70 -13.28
CA GLU A 60 -4.60 10.83 -14.26
C GLU A 60 -4.23 11.55 -15.58
N ALA A 61 -4.88 12.68 -15.88
CA ALA A 61 -4.55 13.48 -17.04
C ALA A 61 -3.23 14.26 -16.86
N LEU A 62 -2.83 14.55 -15.61
CA LEU A 62 -1.63 15.32 -15.28
C LEU A 62 -0.36 14.55 -15.62
N LYS A 63 0.59 15.22 -16.28
CA LYS A 63 1.81 14.57 -16.78
C LYS A 63 3.04 14.88 -15.92
N THR A 64 3.16 16.11 -15.44
CA THR A 64 4.34 16.54 -14.67
C THR A 64 4.08 16.49 -13.16
N LYS A 65 5.16 16.35 -12.38
CA LYS A 65 5.09 16.48 -10.91
C LYS A 65 4.52 17.84 -10.49
N GLN A 66 4.93 18.92 -11.18
CA GLN A 66 4.50 20.27 -10.87
C GLN A 66 2.98 20.44 -11.00
N ASP A 67 2.38 19.93 -12.08
CA ASP A 67 0.93 20.00 -12.26
C ASP A 67 0.19 19.20 -11.19
N ARG A 68 0.74 18.03 -10.82
CA ARG A 68 0.22 17.19 -9.72
C ARG A 68 0.32 17.91 -8.38
N ASP A 69 1.42 18.59 -8.09
CA ASP A 69 1.59 19.36 -6.85
C ASP A 69 0.54 20.48 -6.75
N VAL A 70 0.38 21.28 -7.82
CA VAL A 70 -0.63 22.35 -7.86
C VAL A 70 -2.05 21.80 -7.74
N PHE A 71 -2.36 20.72 -8.45
CA PHE A 71 -3.68 20.11 -8.41
C PHE A 71 -4.01 19.54 -7.02
N LEU A 72 -3.07 18.80 -6.42
CA LEU A 72 -3.25 18.21 -5.09
C LEU A 72 -3.35 19.27 -4.01
N GLU A 73 -2.58 20.36 -4.08
CA GLU A 73 -2.67 21.47 -3.13
C GLU A 73 -4.08 22.06 -3.07
N ASN A 74 -4.72 22.24 -4.24
CA ASN A 74 -6.07 22.77 -4.35
C ASN A 74 -7.17 21.76 -4.02
N ASN A 75 -6.86 20.45 -4.04
CA ASN A 75 -7.86 19.38 -3.94
C ASN A 75 -7.58 18.35 -2.83
N LYS A 76 -6.81 18.71 -1.80
CA LYS A 76 -6.37 17.79 -0.72
C LYS A 76 -7.49 16.91 -0.14
N ASN A 77 -8.61 17.52 0.27
CA ASN A 77 -9.69 16.76 0.90
C ASN A 77 -10.36 15.80 -0.09
N GLN A 78 -10.57 16.24 -1.34
CA GLN A 78 -11.18 15.39 -2.36
C GLN A 78 -10.23 14.28 -2.80
N CYS A 79 -8.91 14.52 -2.81
CA CYS A 79 -7.90 13.50 -3.04
C CYS A 79 -8.01 12.36 -2.03
N ALA A 80 -7.92 12.68 -0.73
CA ALA A 80 -8.03 11.66 0.31
C ALA A 80 -9.36 10.91 0.23
N ARG A 81 -10.48 11.64 0.13
CA ARG A 81 -11.82 11.05 0.01
C ARG A 81 -11.92 10.09 -1.17
N THR A 82 -11.55 10.54 -2.36
CA THR A 82 -11.65 9.75 -3.60
C THR A 82 -10.82 8.47 -3.48
N MET A 83 -9.55 8.58 -3.09
CA MET A 83 -8.66 7.42 -2.99
C MET A 83 -9.14 6.42 -1.93
N ILE A 84 -9.57 6.90 -0.76
CA ILE A 84 -10.13 6.04 0.30
C ILE A 84 -11.39 5.33 -0.20
N ASN A 85 -12.33 6.06 -0.81
CA ASN A 85 -13.57 5.48 -1.34
C ASN A 85 -13.25 4.42 -2.40
N LEU A 86 -12.46 4.76 -3.41
CA LEU A 86 -12.14 3.85 -4.50
C LEU A 86 -11.42 2.57 -4.03
N ILE A 87 -10.64 2.63 -2.95
CA ILE A 87 -9.99 1.44 -2.36
C ILE A 87 -10.96 0.61 -1.53
N THR A 88 -11.84 1.27 -0.77
CA THR A 88 -12.64 0.61 0.28
C THR A 88 -14.05 0.22 -0.13
N THR A 89 -14.64 0.89 -1.12
CA THR A 89 -16.05 0.67 -1.53
C THR A 89 -16.19 0.01 -2.90
N VAL A 90 -15.19 0.13 -3.78
CA VAL A 90 -15.30 -0.41 -5.14
C VAL A 90 -15.01 -1.91 -5.14
N ALA A 91 -15.97 -2.68 -5.63
CA ALA A 91 -15.97 -4.15 -5.49
C ALA A 91 -14.90 -4.87 -6.32
N LYS A 92 -14.53 -4.38 -7.51
CA LYS A 92 -13.63 -5.11 -8.41
C LYS A 92 -12.18 -4.98 -7.97
N ASP A 93 -11.53 -6.12 -7.73
CA ASP A 93 -10.12 -6.21 -7.32
C ASP A 93 -9.21 -5.40 -8.22
N GLN A 94 -9.34 -5.52 -9.55
CA GLN A 94 -8.50 -4.78 -10.50
C GLN A 94 -8.52 -3.25 -10.29
N ASN A 95 -9.66 -2.67 -9.91
CA ASN A 95 -9.74 -1.24 -9.64
C ASN A 95 -8.98 -0.89 -8.37
N VAL A 96 -9.12 -1.72 -7.33
CA VAL A 96 -8.43 -1.54 -6.05
C VAL A 96 -6.93 -1.68 -6.24
N ARG A 97 -6.47 -2.67 -7.01
CA ARG A 97 -5.06 -2.83 -7.41
C ARG A 97 -4.53 -1.55 -8.07
N TYR A 98 -5.29 -1.02 -9.02
CA TYR A 98 -4.92 0.18 -9.76
C TYR A 98 -4.84 1.43 -8.86
N VAL A 99 -5.86 1.67 -8.04
CA VAL A 99 -5.90 2.85 -7.17
C VAL A 99 -4.84 2.76 -6.08
N LEU A 100 -4.59 1.57 -5.52
CA LEU A 100 -3.48 1.38 -4.57
C LEU A 100 -2.12 1.68 -5.22
N THR A 101 -1.94 1.29 -6.48
CA THR A 101 -0.72 1.62 -7.24
C THR A 101 -0.60 3.12 -7.46
N LEU A 102 -1.69 3.81 -7.81
CA LEU A 102 -1.72 5.27 -7.96
C LEU A 102 -1.40 6.01 -6.66
N VAL A 103 -1.96 5.56 -5.53
CA VAL A 103 -1.65 6.13 -4.21
C VAL A 103 -0.18 5.92 -3.87
N ASP A 104 0.35 4.74 -4.17
CA ASP A 104 1.75 4.45 -3.93
C ASP A 104 2.69 5.35 -4.74
N ASP A 105 2.41 5.49 -6.03
CA ASP A 105 3.17 6.37 -6.94
C ASP A 105 3.08 7.83 -6.49
N MET A 106 1.90 8.28 -6.07
CA MET A 106 1.69 9.63 -5.53
C MET A 106 2.59 9.89 -4.33
N ILE A 107 2.68 8.95 -3.39
CA ILE A 107 3.48 9.05 -2.16
C ILE A 107 4.98 8.92 -2.44
N LEU A 108 5.37 8.06 -3.38
CA LEU A 108 6.77 7.87 -3.77
C LEU A 108 7.32 9.09 -4.53
N GLU A 109 6.48 9.76 -5.32
CA GLU A 109 6.85 11.00 -6.01
C GLU A 109 7.10 12.15 -5.03
N ASP A 110 6.31 12.24 -3.95
CA ASP A 110 6.52 13.19 -2.86
C ASP A 110 6.00 12.64 -1.53
N LYS A 111 6.95 12.32 -0.64
CA LYS A 111 6.66 11.69 0.66
C LYS A 111 5.77 12.55 1.54
N SER A 112 5.79 13.88 1.39
CA SER A 112 4.96 14.78 2.19
C SER A 112 3.46 14.63 1.90
N ARG A 113 3.09 14.04 0.75
CA ARG A 113 1.68 13.84 0.35
C ARG A 113 0.91 12.87 1.24
N VAL A 114 1.59 12.08 2.08
CA VAL A 114 0.93 11.31 3.15
C VAL A 114 0.13 12.21 4.09
N GLU A 115 0.55 13.47 4.28
CA GLU A 115 -0.14 14.43 5.16
C GLU A 115 -1.52 14.81 4.63
N ILE A 116 -1.79 14.65 3.33
CA ILE A 116 -3.13 14.82 2.74
C ILE A 116 -4.11 13.85 3.41
N PHE A 117 -3.69 12.59 3.59
CA PHE A 117 -4.51 11.53 4.17
C PHE A 117 -4.61 11.65 5.69
N HIS A 118 -3.51 11.93 6.38
CA HIS A 118 -3.50 12.17 7.83
C HIS A 118 -4.37 13.36 8.23
N SER A 119 -4.25 14.48 7.50
CA SER A 119 -5.08 15.66 7.72
C SER A 119 -6.57 15.37 7.50
N TYR A 120 -6.89 14.60 6.47
CA TYR A 120 -8.26 14.18 6.20
C TYR A 120 -8.82 13.26 7.30
N ALA A 121 -8.02 12.29 7.78
CA ALA A 121 -8.37 11.41 8.91
C ALA A 121 -8.69 12.22 10.17
N ARG A 122 -7.81 13.18 10.51
CA ARG A 122 -7.97 14.06 11.67
C ARG A 122 -9.26 14.88 11.60
N LYS A 123 -9.58 15.45 10.44
CA LYS A 123 -10.83 16.21 10.22
C LYS A 123 -12.08 15.34 10.42
N ASN A 124 -12.00 14.07 10.03
CA ASN A 124 -13.10 13.10 10.17
C ASN A 124 -13.11 12.39 11.53
N LYS A 125 -12.26 12.80 12.49
CA LYS A 125 -12.15 12.22 13.84
C LYS A 125 -11.98 10.69 13.83
N ARG A 126 -11.20 10.18 12.86
CA ARG A 126 -10.94 8.75 12.66
C ARG A 126 -9.43 8.52 12.49
N SER A 127 -8.92 7.35 12.86
CA SER A 127 -7.54 6.97 12.53
C SER A 127 -7.43 6.65 11.03
N LEU A 128 -6.36 7.10 10.38
CA LEU A 128 -6.10 6.77 8.98
C LEU A 128 -6.10 5.26 8.75
N TRP A 129 -5.54 4.52 9.70
CA TRP A 129 -5.38 3.07 9.69
C TRP A 129 -6.70 2.33 9.58
N SER A 130 -7.70 2.76 10.35
CA SER A 130 -8.99 2.09 10.42
C SER A 130 -9.75 2.05 9.09
N TRP A 131 -9.42 2.90 8.10
CA TRP A 131 -9.97 2.78 6.74
C TRP A 131 -9.38 1.62 5.95
N PHE A 132 -8.14 1.24 6.24
CA PHE A 132 -7.34 0.37 5.39
C PHE A 132 -6.99 -0.98 6.02
N LEU A 133 -7.00 -1.13 7.35
CA LEU A 133 -6.61 -2.39 7.99
C LEU A 133 -7.45 -3.58 7.53
N GLY A 134 -8.74 -3.38 7.25
CA GLY A 134 -9.61 -4.43 6.70
C GLY A 134 -9.19 -4.93 5.30
N ILE A 135 -8.48 -4.11 4.53
CA ILE A 135 -7.98 -4.49 3.19
C ILE A 135 -6.90 -5.58 3.28
N LEU A 136 -6.16 -5.65 4.40
CA LEU A 136 -5.15 -6.70 4.64
C LEU A 136 -5.77 -8.10 4.80
N GLN A 137 -7.10 -8.21 4.87
CA GLN A 137 -7.84 -9.47 4.96
C GLN A 137 -8.42 -9.92 3.60
N ARG A 138 -8.18 -9.18 2.51
CA ARG A 138 -8.62 -9.58 1.17
C ARG A 138 -7.87 -10.82 0.68
N GLN A 139 -8.48 -11.53 -0.26
CA GLN A 139 -7.90 -12.74 -0.85
C GLN A 139 -6.84 -12.45 -1.91
N ASP A 140 -6.92 -11.29 -2.59
CA ASP A 140 -5.97 -10.91 -3.64
C ASP A 140 -4.60 -10.56 -3.01
N PRO A 141 -3.54 -11.34 -3.29
CA PRO A 141 -2.24 -11.16 -2.66
C PRO A 141 -1.57 -9.83 -3.02
N PHE A 142 -1.80 -9.32 -4.24
CA PHE A 142 -1.26 -8.03 -4.66
C PHE A 142 -1.90 -6.90 -3.86
N ILE A 143 -3.23 -6.88 -3.72
CA ILE A 143 -3.94 -5.86 -2.94
C ILE A 143 -3.42 -5.83 -1.51
N VAL A 144 -3.31 -7.00 -0.88
CA VAL A 144 -2.83 -7.13 0.51
C VAL A 144 -1.41 -6.58 0.64
N ASN A 145 -0.49 -6.96 -0.25
CA ASN A 145 0.91 -6.53 -0.17
C ASN A 145 1.12 -5.07 -0.58
N GLN A 146 0.39 -4.58 -1.58
CA GLN A 146 0.43 -3.17 -2.00
C GLN A 146 -0.14 -2.29 -0.89
N MET A 147 -1.25 -2.67 -0.26
CA MET A 147 -1.81 -1.96 0.89
C MET A 147 -0.84 -1.97 2.07
N SER A 148 -0.22 -3.11 2.38
CA SER A 148 0.82 -3.17 3.42
C SER A 148 1.96 -2.17 3.12
N SER A 149 2.43 -2.10 1.88
CA SER A 149 3.46 -1.13 1.49
C SER A 149 3.00 0.32 1.69
N VAL A 150 1.78 0.65 1.28
CA VAL A 150 1.19 1.98 1.46
C VAL A 150 1.01 2.32 2.94
N LEU A 151 0.56 1.38 3.78
CA LEU A 151 0.43 1.57 5.24
C LEU A 151 1.78 1.87 5.89
N ALA A 152 2.83 1.13 5.53
CA ALA A 152 4.17 1.40 6.03
C ALA A 152 4.64 2.82 5.64
N LYS A 153 4.37 3.27 4.42
CA LYS A 153 4.71 4.63 3.97
C LYS A 153 3.91 5.68 4.74
N PHE A 154 2.61 5.47 4.95
CA PHE A 154 1.81 6.38 5.77
C PHE A 154 2.33 6.51 7.20
N ALA A 155 2.77 5.40 7.80
CA ALA A 155 3.31 5.39 9.16
C ALA A 155 4.70 6.04 9.27
N CYS A 156 5.54 5.92 8.23
CA CYS A 156 6.94 6.33 8.30
C CYS A 156 7.26 7.67 7.62
N PHE A 157 6.45 8.13 6.65
CA PHE A 157 6.72 9.38 5.93
C PHE A 157 5.97 10.58 6.52
N GLY A 158 4.94 10.32 7.34
CA GLY A 158 4.15 11.35 8.00
C GLY A 158 4.63 11.64 9.42
N THR A 159 4.00 12.62 10.03
CA THR A 159 4.22 13.00 11.44
C THR A 159 3.38 12.19 12.42
N THR A 160 2.30 11.58 11.94
CA THR A 160 1.37 10.80 12.78
C THR A 160 1.77 9.33 12.77
N LEU A 161 2.15 8.82 13.94
CA LEU A 161 2.56 7.43 14.12
C LEU A 161 1.36 6.48 14.21
N MET A 162 1.59 5.22 13.83
CA MET A 162 0.66 4.14 14.09
C MET A 162 0.89 3.61 15.50
N GLU A 163 -0.16 3.56 16.32
CA GLU A 163 -0.04 3.24 17.75
C GLU A 163 -1.13 2.25 18.20
N GLY A 164 -0.97 1.71 19.40
CA GLY A 164 -1.99 0.91 20.08
C GLY A 164 -2.42 -0.34 19.29
N SER A 165 -3.74 -0.55 19.20
CA SER A 165 -4.32 -1.73 18.54
C SER A 165 -3.99 -1.79 17.04
N ASP A 166 -3.93 -0.65 16.37
CA ASP A 166 -3.66 -0.57 14.93
C ASP A 166 -2.23 -1.05 14.62
N LEU A 167 -1.25 -0.61 15.43
CA LEU A 167 0.13 -1.06 15.33
C LEU A 167 0.27 -2.55 15.64
N ASN A 168 -0.37 -3.01 16.73
CA ASN A 168 -0.32 -4.42 17.14
C ASN A 168 -0.92 -5.35 16.08
N PHE A 169 -2.04 -4.95 15.47
CA PHE A 169 -2.64 -5.67 14.35
C PHE A 169 -1.66 -5.73 13.17
N TYR A 170 -1.10 -4.60 12.76
CA TYR A 170 -0.24 -4.54 11.58
C TYR A 170 1.08 -5.32 11.76
N ILE A 171 1.71 -5.23 12.93
CA ILE A 171 2.90 -6.03 13.26
C ILE A 171 2.58 -7.52 13.27
N SER A 172 1.42 -7.92 13.81
CA SER A 172 1.00 -9.33 13.82
C SER A 172 0.80 -9.85 12.41
N PHE A 173 0.11 -9.07 11.57
CA PHE A 173 -0.03 -9.36 10.14
C PHE A 173 1.34 -9.56 9.46
N LEU A 174 2.29 -8.63 9.65
CA LEU A 174 3.64 -8.75 9.06
C LEU A 174 4.36 -10.00 9.55
N LYS A 175 4.26 -10.33 10.84
CA LYS A 175 4.86 -11.55 11.42
C LYS A 175 4.29 -12.82 10.79
N ASP A 176 2.98 -12.87 10.56
CA ASP A 176 2.32 -14.02 9.96
C ASP A 176 2.72 -14.18 8.49
N GLN A 177 2.78 -13.06 7.75
CA GLN A 177 3.25 -13.05 6.36
C GLN A 177 4.72 -13.50 6.24
N LEU A 178 5.59 -13.16 7.19
CA LEU A 178 6.99 -13.62 7.21
C LEU A 178 7.14 -15.12 7.49
N LYS A 179 6.21 -15.71 8.24
CA LYS A 179 6.21 -17.13 8.58
C LYS A 179 5.54 -18.01 7.52
N SER A 180 4.71 -17.41 6.67
CA SER A 180 3.96 -18.14 5.64
C SER A 180 4.90 -18.78 4.63
N PRO A 181 4.94 -20.13 4.55
CA PRO A 181 5.73 -20.82 3.54
C PRO A 181 5.26 -20.42 2.13
N GLY A 182 6.19 -20.17 1.21
CA GLY A 182 5.86 -19.82 -0.18
C GLY A 182 5.30 -18.41 -0.38
N ASN A 183 5.48 -17.49 0.57
CA ASN A 183 5.10 -16.09 0.36
C ASN A 183 5.94 -15.42 -0.74
N GLU A 184 5.38 -15.30 -1.93
CA GLU A 184 6.05 -14.70 -3.09
C GLU A 184 6.32 -13.19 -2.94
N TYR A 185 5.70 -12.54 -1.93
CA TYR A 185 5.89 -11.13 -1.58
C TYR A 185 6.73 -10.94 -0.31
N ILE A 186 7.49 -11.95 0.12
CA ILE A 186 8.32 -11.90 1.32
C ILE A 186 9.25 -10.67 1.36
N ASN A 187 9.81 -10.29 0.21
CA ASN A 187 10.66 -9.10 0.09
C ASN A 187 9.92 -7.79 0.36
N THR A 188 8.63 -7.71 0.04
CA THR A 188 7.78 -6.56 0.38
C THR A 188 7.50 -6.57 1.88
N THR A 189 7.11 -7.71 2.43
CA THR A 189 6.78 -7.86 3.85
C THR A 189 7.97 -7.48 4.73
N ALA A 190 9.18 -7.98 4.42
CA ALA A 190 10.40 -7.66 5.14
C ALA A 190 10.73 -6.17 5.09
N ARG A 191 10.57 -5.51 3.93
CA ARG A 191 10.78 -4.06 3.79
C ARG A 191 9.75 -3.26 4.59
N CYS A 192 8.48 -3.66 4.61
CA CYS A 192 7.44 -3.01 5.39
C CYS A 192 7.76 -3.08 6.89
N LEU A 193 8.17 -4.26 7.38
CA LEU A 193 8.61 -4.42 8.76
C LEU A 193 9.85 -3.55 9.06
N GLN A 194 10.85 -3.56 8.17
CA GLN A 194 12.04 -2.74 8.32
C GLN A 194 11.71 -1.24 8.39
N MET A 195 10.74 -0.76 7.61
CA MET A 195 10.30 0.63 7.66
C MET A 195 9.67 0.98 9.01
N ILE A 196 8.79 0.13 9.52
CA ILE A 196 8.07 0.36 10.78
C ILE A 196 9.00 0.32 12.01
N LEU A 197 10.11 -0.40 11.95
CA LEU A 197 11.07 -0.54 13.05
C LEU A 197 12.18 0.54 13.08
N ARG A 198 12.23 1.44 12.08
CA ARG A 198 13.19 2.55 12.04
C ARG A 198 12.69 3.73 12.84
#